data_AF-A0A0Q8NMG0-F1
#
_entry.id   AF-A0A0Q8NMG0-F1
#
_cell.length_a   1.000
_cell.length_b   1.000
_cell.length_c   1.000
_cell.angle_alpha   90.00
_cell.angle_beta   90.00
_cell.angle_gamma   90.00
#
_symmetry.space_group_name_H-M   'P 1'
#
loop_
_entity.id
_entity.type
_entity.pdbx_description
1 polymer ?
#
loop_
_entity_poly.entity_id
_entity_poly.type
_entity_poly.pdbx_seq_one_letter_code
_entity_poly.pdbx_strand_id
1 'polypeptide(L)'
;MFISISTTGTAERPASDLGFLLHKHPDKVQRFSTSHGEAHVFYPETGTESCTAAMLLDIDPIALVRKGRGKGRGGSPDFALAQYVNDRPYAASSLLAVALRTVFRTAMKGVCEQRPGLAEQPRPFRIALPAVPANGAGEEGGPAMVRRLFEPLGWQVEATAIPLDETFPEWGNSRYARVELSAEIRLADALQQLYVLLPVLDGAKHYWVAPDEVDKLLAAGEGWLGTHPELALITRRYLARRWSLTRTALERLELARLAEADDREAEEVDNAVDDTLEPNDTTEPNGATEPDGTPESNSGPGQRPDPTVAQESKPVSLGVLRREAILAALAEVGAVRVLDLGCGQGELVEALLKDIRVTEVLGVDVSSRALTAAARKLRLDRMSERQAARVRLVQGALTYTDDRLKGYDAAVLSEVIEHLDLPRLPALEYVVFGSARPGAVVVTTPNVEYNVRWETLPAGHVRHSDHRFEWTRAEFLAWAERIAADYGYSVTVRPVGPLDEQVGAPTQLALFRRTSEAGSEAGSTAAATATATTVTTEGSAAR
;
A
#
# COMPACT_ATOMS: atom_id res chain seq x y z
N MET A 1 4.34 23.73 10.42
CA MET A 1 2.92 23.34 10.15
C MET A 1 2.09 23.41 11.44
N PHE A 2 0.79 23.72 11.41
CA PHE A 2 -0.02 23.79 12.64
C PHE A 2 -1.43 23.20 12.50
N ILE A 3 -2.05 22.93 13.64
CA ILE A 3 -3.46 22.60 13.82
C ILE A 3 -4.05 23.54 14.87
N SER A 4 -5.28 24.02 14.64
CA SER A 4 -6.05 24.72 15.68
C SER A 4 -7.28 23.93 16.06
N ILE A 5 -7.59 23.89 17.35
CA ILE A 5 -8.77 23.28 17.94
C ILE A 5 -9.50 24.40 18.67
N SER A 6 -10.68 24.74 18.18
CA SER A 6 -11.54 25.78 18.73
C SER A 6 -12.81 25.15 19.31
N THR A 7 -13.37 25.77 20.33
CA THR A 7 -14.67 25.41 20.88
C THR A 7 -15.40 26.66 21.36
N THR A 8 -16.73 26.59 21.36
CA THR A 8 -17.60 27.62 21.94
C THR A 8 -18.15 27.15 23.28
N GLY A 9 -18.46 28.10 24.15
CA GLY A 9 -18.90 27.84 25.52
C GLY A 9 -20.29 28.38 25.82
N THR A 10 -20.88 27.85 26.89
CA THR A 10 -22.06 28.42 27.56
C THR A 10 -21.69 28.89 28.95
N ALA A 11 -22.64 29.50 29.67
CA ALA A 11 -22.41 29.93 31.05
C ALA A 11 -22.04 28.75 31.98
N GLU A 12 -22.62 27.57 31.75
CA GLU A 12 -22.39 26.35 32.52
C GLU A 12 -21.17 25.55 32.04
N ARG A 13 -20.76 25.76 30.78
CA ARG A 13 -19.67 25.04 30.12
C ARG A 13 -18.77 26.03 29.38
N PRO A 14 -17.93 26.80 30.10
CA PRO A 14 -17.11 27.83 29.47
C PRO A 14 -16.12 27.23 28.46
N ALA A 15 -15.84 27.96 27.38
CA ALA A 15 -14.92 27.52 26.33
C ALA A 15 -13.47 27.37 26.85
N SER A 16 -13.09 28.17 27.85
CA SER A 16 -11.79 28.10 28.53
C SER A 16 -11.48 26.72 29.13
N ASP A 17 -12.50 25.88 29.34
CA ASP A 17 -12.33 24.49 29.78
C ASP A 17 -11.50 23.64 28.80
N LEU A 18 -11.35 24.09 27.55
CA LEU A 18 -10.44 23.49 26.57
C LEU A 18 -9.00 23.37 27.11
N GLY A 19 -8.56 24.29 27.99
CA GLY A 19 -7.28 24.20 28.68
C GLY A 19 -7.14 22.95 29.55
N PHE A 20 -8.18 22.65 30.34
CA PHE A 20 -8.23 21.46 31.19
C PHE A 20 -8.31 20.19 30.34
N LEU A 21 -9.16 20.19 29.30
CA LEU A 21 -9.33 19.06 28.39
C LEU A 21 -8.02 18.69 27.67
N LEU A 22 -7.24 19.67 27.21
CA LEU A 22 -5.95 19.44 26.54
C LEU A 22 -4.78 19.24 27.51
N HIS A 23 -5.00 19.47 28.81
CA HIS A 23 -3.96 19.52 29.85
C HIS A 23 -2.87 20.53 29.47
N LYS A 24 -3.28 21.71 29.00
CA LYS A 24 -2.40 22.83 28.63
C LYS A 24 -2.98 24.12 29.17
N HIS A 25 -2.18 24.85 29.92
CA HIS A 25 -2.62 26.10 30.53
C HIS A 25 -2.66 27.21 29.46
N PRO A 26 -3.78 27.95 29.31
CA PRO A 26 -3.92 28.99 28.30
C PRO A 26 -2.83 30.08 28.36
N ASP A 27 -2.47 30.53 29.57
CA ASP A 27 -1.45 31.56 29.77
C ASP A 27 0.00 31.10 29.56
N LYS A 28 0.23 29.86 29.12
CA LYS A 28 1.58 29.30 28.95
C LYS A 28 1.79 28.82 27.52
N VAL A 29 2.81 29.38 26.87
CA VAL A 29 3.37 28.78 25.67
C VAL A 29 4.26 27.60 26.08
N GLN A 30 3.86 26.39 25.72
CA GLN A 30 4.55 25.16 26.12
C GLN A 30 5.28 24.56 24.92
N ARG A 31 6.48 24.02 25.15
CA ARG A 31 7.31 23.37 24.13
C ARG A 31 7.51 21.90 24.47
N PHE A 32 7.42 21.04 23.46
CA PHE A 32 7.57 19.59 23.61
C PHE A 32 8.50 19.05 22.53
N SER A 33 9.54 18.32 22.94
CA SER A 33 10.39 17.61 21.98
C SER A 33 9.64 16.44 21.37
N THR A 34 9.66 16.33 20.04
CA THR A 34 9.11 15.22 19.28
C THR A 34 10.22 14.47 18.54
N SER A 35 9.88 13.34 17.90
CA SER A 35 10.85 12.55 17.13
C SER A 35 11.48 13.31 15.96
N HIS A 36 10.78 14.31 15.41
CA HIS A 36 11.17 15.01 14.17
C HIS A 36 11.30 16.54 14.32
N GLY A 37 11.21 17.08 15.54
CA GLY A 37 11.28 18.52 15.79
C GLY A 37 10.68 18.92 17.14
N GLU A 38 10.26 20.17 17.26
CA GLU A 38 9.58 20.70 18.46
C GLU A 38 8.11 21.01 18.17
N ALA A 39 7.24 20.70 19.13
CA ALA A 39 5.85 21.11 19.09
C ALA A 39 5.60 22.23 20.12
N HIS A 40 5.03 23.32 19.66
CA HIS A 40 4.64 24.47 20.47
C HIS A 40 3.12 24.45 20.64
N VAL A 41 2.64 24.52 21.88
CA VAL A 41 1.22 24.70 22.19
C VAL A 41 1.01 26.07 22.81
N PHE A 42 0.06 26.82 22.27
CA PHE A 42 -0.34 28.13 22.75
C PHE A 42 -1.82 28.39 22.43
N TYR A 43 -2.39 29.42 23.05
CA TYR A 43 -3.80 29.77 22.91
C TYR A 43 -3.90 31.16 22.27
N PRO A 44 -4.15 31.26 20.95
CA PRO A 44 -4.37 32.56 20.31
C PRO A 44 -5.63 33.28 20.82
N GLU A 45 -6.61 32.53 21.34
CA GLU A 45 -7.85 33.07 21.85
C GLU A 45 -8.27 32.30 23.11
N THR A 46 -8.64 33.00 24.17
CA THR A 46 -9.12 32.39 25.41
C THR A 46 -10.20 33.27 26.02
N GLY A 47 -11.39 32.71 26.17
CA GLY A 47 -12.54 33.35 26.78
C GLY A 47 -13.56 32.32 27.24
N THR A 48 -14.64 32.80 27.86
CA THR A 48 -15.76 31.95 28.28
C THR A 48 -16.67 31.56 27.12
N GLU A 49 -16.80 32.43 26.11
CA GLU A 49 -17.64 32.19 24.92
C GLU A 49 -16.91 31.44 23.80
N SER A 50 -15.61 31.70 23.63
CA SER A 50 -14.76 31.10 22.60
C SER A 50 -13.36 30.83 23.14
N CYS A 51 -12.76 29.71 22.75
CA CYS A 51 -11.39 29.37 23.11
C CYS A 51 -10.75 28.56 21.98
N THR A 52 -9.54 28.95 21.59
CA THR A 52 -8.78 28.30 20.53
C THR A 52 -7.41 27.92 21.05
N ALA A 53 -7.08 26.63 20.96
CA ALA A 53 -5.74 26.11 21.16
C ALA A 53 -5.07 25.87 19.80
N ALA A 54 -3.81 26.22 19.66
CA ALA A 54 -3.00 25.92 18.49
C ALA A 54 -1.80 25.05 18.87
N MET A 55 -1.53 24.03 18.05
CA MET A 55 -0.29 23.27 18.10
C MET A 55 0.51 23.50 16.82
N LEU A 56 1.64 24.19 16.92
CA LEU A 56 2.60 24.40 15.85
C LEU A 56 3.70 23.34 15.95
N LEU A 57 3.83 22.51 14.93
CA LEU A 57 4.96 21.59 14.78
C LEU A 57 6.04 22.28 13.93
N ASP A 58 7.17 22.54 14.57
CA ASP A 58 8.40 23.04 13.98
C ASP A 58 9.34 21.86 13.72
N ILE A 59 9.54 21.53 12.45
CA ILE A 59 10.32 20.38 12.02
C ILE A 59 11.67 20.90 11.55
N ASP A 60 12.75 20.38 12.13
CA ASP A 60 14.10 20.65 11.63
C ASP A 60 14.35 19.77 10.37
N PRO A 61 14.36 20.36 9.15
CA PRO A 61 14.56 19.60 7.93
C PRO A 61 15.96 18.96 7.87
N ILE A 62 16.97 19.59 8.49
CA ILE A 62 18.35 19.08 8.51
C ILE A 62 18.45 17.88 9.45
N ALA A 63 17.83 17.94 10.63
CA ALA A 63 17.77 16.80 11.55
C ALA A 63 16.98 15.63 10.95
N LEU A 64 15.90 15.91 10.22
CA LEU A 64 15.11 14.91 9.51
C LEU A 64 15.96 14.14 8.49
N VAL A 65 16.81 14.83 7.73
CA VAL A 65 17.77 14.22 6.79
C VAL A 65 18.89 13.49 7.53
N ARG A 66 19.46 14.09 8.59
CA ARG A 66 20.59 13.50 9.35
C ARG A 66 20.21 12.22 10.10
N LYS A 67 19.01 12.13 10.69
CA LYS A 67 18.51 10.89 11.28
C LYS A 67 18.23 9.82 10.21
N GLY A 68 17.98 10.21 8.96
CA GLY A 68 17.92 9.33 7.80
C GLY A 68 19.30 8.86 7.28
N ARG A 69 20.37 9.61 7.55
CA ARG A 69 21.75 9.36 7.05
C ARG A 69 22.50 8.21 7.71
N GLY A 70 21.91 7.50 8.67
CA GLY A 70 22.47 6.26 9.21
C GLY A 70 22.50 5.09 8.22
N LYS A 71 21.91 5.22 7.02
CA LYS A 71 21.87 4.17 6.00
C LYS A 71 22.02 4.74 4.58
N GLY A 72 23.17 4.47 3.97
CA GLY A 72 23.39 4.53 2.52
C GLY A 72 23.86 5.89 1.99
N ARG A 73 25.17 6.02 1.77
CA ARG A 73 25.80 7.16 1.08
C ARG A 73 25.77 6.85 -0.44
N GLY A 74 24.90 7.52 -1.19
CA GLY A 74 24.88 7.43 -2.66
C GLY A 74 23.52 7.83 -3.26
N GLY A 75 23.36 9.10 -3.63
CA GLY A 75 22.21 9.62 -4.37
C GLY A 75 22.65 10.78 -5.27
N SER A 76 21.98 10.96 -6.42
CA SER A 76 22.23 12.04 -7.37
C SER A 76 21.93 13.43 -6.78
N PRO A 77 22.48 14.53 -7.34
CA PRO A 77 22.32 15.89 -6.81
C PRO A 77 20.86 16.33 -6.61
N ASP A 78 19.96 15.94 -7.51
CA ASP A 78 18.52 16.30 -7.44
C ASP A 78 17.79 15.58 -6.30
N PHE A 79 18.19 14.34 -5.97
CA PHE A 79 17.66 13.61 -4.83
C PHE A 79 18.26 14.07 -3.51
N ALA A 80 19.49 14.59 -3.53
CA ALA A 80 20.04 15.31 -2.40
C ALA A 80 19.24 16.59 -2.13
N LEU A 81 18.85 17.35 -3.17
CA LEU A 81 18.04 18.57 -3.00
C LEU A 81 16.64 18.28 -2.44
N ALA A 82 15.94 17.26 -2.97
CA ALA A 82 14.60 16.87 -2.48
C ALA A 82 14.61 16.36 -1.01
N GLN A 83 15.75 15.91 -0.50
CA GLN A 83 15.90 15.59 0.92
C GLN A 83 15.98 16.85 1.79
N TYR A 84 16.58 17.93 1.28
CA TYR A 84 16.73 19.20 2.01
C TYR A 84 15.55 20.16 1.80
N VAL A 85 14.96 20.17 0.61
CA VAL A 85 13.81 20.98 0.21
C VAL A 85 12.66 20.03 -0.08
N ASN A 86 11.79 19.86 0.91
CA ASN A 86 10.54 19.13 0.78
C ASN A 86 9.46 19.81 1.60
N ASP A 87 8.23 19.40 1.30
CA ASP A 87 7.00 19.89 1.90
C ASP A 87 6.73 19.37 3.33
N ARG A 88 7.51 18.40 3.83
CA ARG A 88 7.22 17.72 5.11
C ARG A 88 7.14 18.66 6.32
N PRO A 89 7.99 19.70 6.46
CA PRO A 89 7.88 20.67 7.56
C PRO A 89 6.58 21.49 7.53
N TYR A 90 5.91 21.54 6.37
CA TYR A 90 4.83 22.48 6.09
C TYR A 90 3.46 21.80 5.99
N ALA A 91 3.40 20.49 5.79
CA ALA A 91 2.16 19.74 5.60
C ALA A 91 1.71 18.96 6.84
N ALA A 92 0.41 19.07 7.19
CA ALA A 92 -0.34 18.28 8.19
C ALA A 92 -0.42 16.79 7.86
N SER A 93 0.73 16.14 7.90
CA SER A 93 1.01 14.76 7.52
C SER A 93 0.98 13.81 8.73
N SER A 94 1.42 12.56 8.51
CA SER A 94 1.65 11.58 9.57
C SER A 94 2.55 12.07 10.72
N LEU A 95 3.43 13.05 10.48
CA LEU A 95 4.26 13.69 11.52
C LEU A 95 3.41 14.47 12.53
N LEU A 96 2.33 15.12 12.07
CA LEU A 96 1.38 15.80 12.96
C LEU A 96 0.66 14.82 13.87
N ALA A 97 0.23 13.68 13.34
CA ALA A 97 -0.45 12.65 14.12
C ALA A 97 0.44 12.12 15.26
N VAL A 98 1.73 11.90 14.99
CA VAL A 98 2.70 11.50 16.01
C VAL A 98 2.90 12.61 17.06
N ALA A 99 2.93 13.88 16.64
CA ALA A 99 3.01 15.00 17.55
C ALA A 99 1.76 15.12 18.45
N LEU A 100 0.56 14.97 17.89
CA LEU A 100 -0.71 14.94 18.64
C LEU A 100 -0.67 13.89 19.75
N ARG A 101 -0.26 12.65 19.42
CA ARG A 101 -0.15 11.57 20.41
C ARG A 101 0.91 11.84 21.49
N THR A 102 1.94 12.60 21.16
CA THR A 102 2.99 12.97 22.11
C THR A 102 2.53 14.07 23.07
N VAL A 103 1.90 15.11 22.53
CA VAL A 103 1.55 16.35 23.24
C VAL A 103 0.21 16.24 23.99
N PHE A 104 -0.78 15.57 23.40
CA PHE A 104 -2.15 15.44 23.91
C PHE A 104 -2.48 14.03 24.38
N ARG A 105 -1.47 13.26 24.79
CA ARG A 105 -1.61 11.86 25.22
C ARG A 105 -2.73 11.65 26.26
N THR A 106 -2.83 12.50 27.27
CA THR A 106 -3.84 12.39 28.33
C THR A 106 -5.24 12.71 27.83
N ALA A 107 -5.37 13.75 27.01
CA ALA A 107 -6.63 14.13 26.38
C ALA A 107 -7.18 13.02 25.47
N MET A 108 -6.30 12.36 24.70
CA MET A 108 -6.66 11.23 23.84
C MET A 108 -7.19 10.01 24.61
N LYS A 109 -6.87 9.88 25.90
CA LYS A 109 -7.41 8.82 26.76
C LYS A 109 -8.78 9.17 27.35
N GLY A 110 -9.29 10.37 27.10
CA GLY A 110 -10.53 10.85 27.71
C GLY A 110 -10.42 11.10 29.21
N VAL A 111 -9.22 11.40 29.73
CA VAL A 111 -8.99 11.63 31.17
C VAL A 111 -8.85 13.12 31.44
N CYS A 112 -9.55 13.63 32.46
CA CYS A 112 -9.41 15.00 32.98
C CYS A 112 -9.50 15.01 34.51
N GLU A 113 -8.36 14.86 35.19
CA GLU A 113 -8.31 14.76 36.66
C GLU A 113 -8.73 16.05 37.37
N GLN A 114 -8.41 17.21 36.78
CA GLN A 114 -8.71 18.52 37.39
C GLN A 114 -10.21 18.85 37.34
N ARG A 115 -10.94 18.26 36.39
CA ARG A 115 -12.39 18.42 36.20
C ARG A 115 -13.00 17.08 35.79
N PRO A 116 -13.32 16.20 36.76
CA PRO A 116 -13.96 14.92 36.49
C PRO A 116 -15.26 15.08 35.68
N GLY A 117 -15.55 14.13 34.79
CA GLY A 117 -16.72 14.16 33.88
C GLY A 117 -16.62 15.13 32.71
N LEU A 118 -15.68 16.08 32.71
CA LEU A 118 -15.52 17.05 31.62
C LEU A 118 -15.13 16.39 30.28
N ALA A 119 -14.27 15.36 30.33
CA ALA A 119 -13.77 14.67 29.14
C ALA A 119 -14.77 13.65 28.53
N GLU A 120 -15.86 13.36 29.24
CA GLU A 120 -16.93 12.48 28.77
C GLU A 120 -17.99 13.26 27.97
N GLN A 121 -18.04 14.57 28.13
CA GLN A 121 -19.05 15.41 27.51
C GLN A 121 -18.67 15.80 26.08
N PRO A 122 -19.55 15.55 25.08
CA PRO A 122 -19.41 16.14 23.76
C PRO A 122 -19.44 17.67 23.83
N ARG A 123 -18.66 18.32 22.97
CA ARG A 123 -18.63 19.77 22.81
C ARG A 123 -18.55 20.14 21.33
N PRO A 124 -19.05 21.32 20.94
CA PRO A 124 -18.87 21.81 19.57
C PRO A 124 -17.39 22.14 19.35
N PHE A 125 -16.71 21.29 18.58
CA PHE A 125 -15.32 21.49 18.20
C PHE A 125 -15.25 21.90 16.74
N ARG A 126 -14.36 22.86 16.46
CA ARG A 126 -13.94 23.26 15.12
C ARG A 126 -12.44 23.06 15.01
N ILE A 127 -12.00 22.23 14.07
CA ILE A 127 -10.60 21.88 13.86
C ILE A 127 -10.17 22.38 12.49
N ALA A 128 -9.14 23.23 12.46
CA ALA A 128 -8.60 23.74 11.21
C ALA A 128 -7.18 23.21 10.95
N LEU A 129 -7.00 22.72 9.72
CA LEU A 129 -5.78 22.13 9.20
C LEU A 129 -5.44 22.82 7.86
N PRO A 130 -4.51 23.81 7.87
CA PRO A 130 -4.29 24.67 6.71
C PRO A 130 -3.78 23.96 5.46
N ALA A 131 -3.06 22.84 5.61
CA ALA A 131 -2.43 22.12 4.51
C ALA A 131 -2.33 20.62 4.82
N VAL A 132 -3.34 19.84 4.46
CA VAL A 132 -3.36 18.38 4.61
C VAL A 132 -3.00 17.73 3.28
N PRO A 133 -1.97 16.85 3.22
CA PRO A 133 -1.76 16.05 2.01
C PRO A 133 -2.95 15.12 1.83
N ALA A 134 -3.65 15.23 0.70
CA ALA A 134 -4.86 14.48 0.41
C ALA A 134 -4.73 13.83 -0.98
N ASN A 135 -4.16 12.63 -1.02
CA ASN A 135 -3.93 11.89 -2.26
C ASN A 135 -5.18 11.04 -2.61
N GLY A 136 -6.17 11.65 -3.26
CA GLY A 136 -7.38 11.02 -3.80
C GLY A 136 -7.27 10.78 -5.32
N ALA A 137 -7.87 9.69 -5.82
CA ALA A 137 -8.02 9.43 -7.25
C ALA A 137 -9.43 9.85 -7.70
N GLY A 138 -9.57 10.45 -8.90
CA GLY A 138 -10.84 10.92 -9.46
C GLY A 138 -10.93 12.44 -9.62
N GLU A 139 -12.00 12.92 -10.28
CA GLU A 139 -12.21 14.33 -10.65
C GLU A 139 -12.33 15.28 -9.45
N GLU A 140 -12.89 14.82 -8.32
CA GLU A 140 -13.01 15.63 -7.10
C GLU A 140 -11.75 15.60 -6.20
N GLY A 141 -10.73 14.80 -6.56
CA GLY A 141 -9.39 14.79 -5.97
C GLY A 141 -9.31 14.57 -4.44
N GLY A 142 -8.36 15.25 -3.81
CA GLY A 142 -8.09 15.18 -2.37
C GLY A 142 -9.26 15.59 -1.45
N PRO A 143 -9.97 16.71 -1.70
CA PRO A 143 -11.11 17.14 -0.89
C PRO A 143 -12.22 16.09 -0.74
N ALA A 144 -12.57 15.37 -1.81
CA ALA A 144 -13.56 14.30 -1.74
C ALA A 144 -13.13 13.14 -0.84
N MET A 145 -11.83 12.81 -0.83
CA MET A 145 -11.30 11.81 0.09
C MET A 145 -11.43 12.25 1.55
N VAL A 146 -11.24 13.54 1.85
CA VAL A 146 -11.44 14.08 3.21
C VAL A 146 -12.89 13.90 3.64
N ARG A 147 -13.86 14.27 2.78
CA ARG A 147 -15.29 14.11 3.04
C ARG A 147 -15.66 12.66 3.34
N ARG A 148 -15.26 11.72 2.47
CA ARG A 148 -15.50 10.28 2.65
C ARG A 148 -14.96 9.69 3.96
N LEU A 149 -13.90 10.27 4.51
CA LEU A 149 -13.29 9.79 5.76
C LEU A 149 -13.86 10.43 7.02
N PHE A 150 -14.35 11.66 6.96
CA PHE A 150 -14.78 12.40 8.14
C PHE A 150 -16.31 12.56 8.24
N GLU A 151 -17.04 12.70 7.13
CA GLU A 151 -18.51 12.84 7.16
C GLU A 151 -19.22 11.63 7.79
N PRO A 152 -18.82 10.37 7.54
CA PRO A 152 -19.44 9.21 8.21
C PRO A 152 -19.27 9.18 9.74
N LEU A 153 -18.32 9.96 10.25
CA LEU A 153 -18.05 10.11 11.68
C LEU A 153 -18.83 11.26 12.33
N GLY A 154 -19.72 11.91 11.57
CA GLY A 154 -20.54 13.03 12.03
C GLY A 154 -19.88 14.40 11.90
N TRP A 155 -18.75 14.51 11.18
CA TRP A 155 -18.14 15.81 10.91
C TRP A 155 -18.85 16.53 9.76
N GLN A 156 -19.07 17.83 9.95
CA GLN A 156 -19.22 18.77 8.84
C GLN A 156 -17.83 19.10 8.30
N VAL A 157 -17.62 18.86 7.01
CA VAL A 157 -16.30 18.94 6.37
C VAL A 157 -16.27 20.04 5.33
N GLU A 158 -15.46 21.06 5.58
CA GLU A 158 -15.08 22.04 4.57
C GLU A 158 -13.66 21.73 4.07
N ALA A 159 -13.57 21.17 2.87
CA ALA A 159 -12.30 20.81 2.24
C ALA A 159 -12.16 21.51 0.88
N THR A 160 -11.08 22.26 0.69
CA THR A 160 -10.76 22.98 -0.55
C THR A 160 -9.36 22.65 -1.02
N ALA A 161 -9.18 22.35 -2.30
CA ALA A 161 -7.87 22.09 -2.87
C ALA A 161 -7.04 23.39 -2.89
N ILE A 162 -5.76 23.28 -2.57
CA ILE A 162 -4.83 24.42 -2.59
C ILE A 162 -4.16 24.45 -3.98
N PRO A 163 -4.19 25.57 -4.72
CA PRO A 163 -3.50 25.67 -6.01
C PRO A 163 -1.99 25.44 -5.84
N LEU A 164 -1.31 24.88 -6.85
CA LEU A 164 0.16 24.73 -6.82
C LEU A 164 0.85 26.09 -6.72
N ASP A 165 0.36 27.06 -7.50
CA ASP A 165 0.80 28.44 -7.49
C ASP A 165 -0.39 29.32 -7.91
N GLU A 166 -0.70 30.36 -7.13
CA GLU A 166 -1.78 31.30 -7.45
C GLU A 166 -1.46 32.16 -8.68
N THR A 167 -0.17 32.32 -9.00
CA THR A 167 0.32 33.10 -10.15
C THR A 167 0.25 32.31 -11.46
N PHE A 168 0.30 30.97 -11.38
CA PHE A 168 0.27 30.06 -12.53
C PHE A 168 -0.89 29.06 -12.42
N PRO A 169 -2.15 29.49 -12.60
CA PRO A 169 -3.33 28.63 -12.47
C PRO A 169 -3.32 27.40 -13.38
N GLU A 170 -2.64 27.48 -14.53
CA GLU A 170 -2.50 26.39 -15.50
C GLU A 170 -1.74 25.18 -14.94
N TRP A 171 -0.98 25.33 -13.85
CA TRP A 171 -0.33 24.21 -13.16
C TRP A 171 -1.35 23.38 -12.37
N GLY A 172 -2.55 23.92 -12.13
CA GLY A 172 -3.63 23.25 -11.45
C GLY A 172 -3.46 23.16 -9.93
N ASN A 173 -4.24 22.28 -9.32
CA ASN A 173 -4.25 22.10 -7.87
C ASN A 173 -3.05 21.29 -7.38
N SER A 174 -2.53 21.67 -6.23
CA SER A 174 -1.57 20.86 -5.49
C SER A 174 -2.24 19.62 -4.91
N ARG A 175 -1.43 18.71 -4.36
CA ARG A 175 -1.90 17.55 -3.59
C ARG A 175 -2.44 17.90 -2.20
N TYR A 176 -2.43 19.19 -1.83
CA TYR A 176 -2.83 19.65 -0.51
C TYR A 176 -4.26 20.18 -0.53
N ALA A 177 -4.96 19.93 0.56
CA ALA A 177 -6.25 20.54 0.83
C ALA A 177 -6.18 21.35 2.12
N ARG A 178 -6.85 22.51 2.13
CA ARG A 178 -7.23 23.18 3.37
C ARG A 178 -8.46 22.47 3.89
N VAL A 179 -8.39 22.03 5.15
CA VAL A 179 -9.44 21.22 5.77
C VAL A 179 -9.91 21.89 7.05
N GLU A 180 -11.22 21.97 7.21
CA GLU A 180 -11.88 22.39 8.42
C GLU A 180 -12.99 21.40 8.77
N LEU A 181 -13.01 20.99 10.03
CA LEU A 181 -13.88 19.95 10.55
C LEU A 181 -14.68 20.50 11.73
N SER A 182 -16.01 20.42 11.68
CA SER A 182 -16.88 20.86 12.77
C SER A 182 -17.81 19.73 13.22
N ALA A 183 -17.87 19.45 14.52
CA ALA A 183 -18.76 18.43 15.08
C ALA A 183 -19.02 18.66 16.58
N GLU A 184 -20.15 18.15 17.08
CA GLU A 184 -20.37 17.97 18.53
C GLU A 184 -19.87 16.58 18.94
N ILE A 185 -18.67 16.52 19.51
CA ILE A 185 -17.94 15.26 19.76
C ILE A 185 -17.11 15.38 21.04
N ARG A 186 -16.73 14.24 21.65
CA ARG A 186 -15.74 14.25 22.73
C ARG A 186 -14.35 14.57 22.18
N LEU A 187 -13.56 15.33 22.93
CA LEU A 187 -12.21 15.70 22.50
C LEU A 187 -11.32 14.46 22.26
N ALA A 188 -11.46 13.43 23.08
CA ALA A 188 -10.70 12.19 22.94
C ALA A 188 -10.94 11.54 21.57
N ASP A 189 -12.20 11.39 21.20
CA ASP A 189 -12.61 10.77 19.94
C ASP A 189 -12.13 11.59 18.75
N ALA A 190 -12.27 12.92 18.80
CA ALA A 190 -11.75 13.81 17.76
C ALA A 190 -10.24 13.67 17.54
N LEU A 191 -9.45 13.64 18.63
CA LEU A 191 -8.01 13.47 18.56
C LEU A 191 -7.60 12.07 18.06
N GLN A 192 -8.34 11.02 18.46
CA GLN A 192 -8.10 9.65 18.01
C GLN A 192 -8.42 9.49 16.51
N GLN A 193 -9.54 10.02 16.05
CA GLN A 193 -9.91 10.04 14.63
C GLN A 193 -8.84 10.76 13.79
N LEU A 194 -8.39 11.95 14.21
CA LEU A 194 -7.28 12.65 13.54
C LEU A 194 -5.97 11.84 13.54
N TYR A 195 -5.64 11.19 14.66
CA TYR A 195 -4.45 10.35 14.77
C TYR A 195 -4.45 9.18 13.77
N VAL A 196 -5.63 8.63 13.47
CA VAL A 196 -5.79 7.55 12.49
C VAL A 196 -5.88 8.06 11.06
N LEU A 197 -6.68 9.11 10.82
CA LEU A 197 -7.05 9.54 9.48
C LEU A 197 -6.02 10.45 8.80
N LEU A 198 -5.23 11.25 9.53
CA LEU A 198 -4.18 12.06 8.92
C LEU A 198 -3.11 11.20 8.18
N PRO A 199 -2.59 10.10 8.76
CA PRO A 199 -1.73 9.17 8.01
C PRO A 199 -2.41 8.50 6.81
N VAL A 200 -3.73 8.30 6.84
CA VAL A 200 -4.50 7.69 5.74
C VAL A 200 -4.60 8.66 4.55
N LEU A 201 -4.85 9.95 4.83
CA LEU A 201 -4.86 11.02 3.83
C LEU A 201 -3.49 11.23 3.19
N ASP A 202 -2.44 11.25 4.02
CA ASP A 202 -1.04 11.37 3.61
C ASP A 202 -0.65 10.25 2.63
N GLY A 203 -1.08 9.01 2.91
CA GLY A 203 -0.87 7.86 2.02
C GLY A 203 0.60 7.37 1.95
N ALA A 204 1.51 8.03 2.68
CA ALA A 204 2.93 7.73 2.81
C ALA A 204 3.37 7.77 4.29
N LYS A 205 3.36 6.63 5.00
CA LYS A 205 3.99 6.55 6.33
C LYS A 205 5.52 6.51 6.20
N HIS A 206 6.21 7.44 6.85
CA HIS A 206 7.67 7.60 6.78
C HIS A 206 8.48 6.70 7.74
N TYR A 207 7.83 5.77 8.45
CA TYR A 207 8.48 4.82 9.35
C TYR A 207 8.06 3.38 9.03
N TRP A 208 8.87 2.41 9.46
CA TRP A 208 8.58 0.99 9.26
C TRP A 208 7.37 0.60 10.12
N VAL A 209 6.25 0.25 9.47
CA VAL A 209 5.06 -0.28 10.15
C VAL A 209 5.39 -1.68 10.66
N ALA A 210 5.45 -1.81 11.99
CA ALA A 210 5.66 -3.06 12.72
C ALA A 210 4.31 -3.69 13.13
N PRO A 211 4.27 -4.97 13.55
CA PRO A 211 3.02 -5.65 13.90
C PRO A 211 2.20 -4.95 15.00
N ASP A 212 2.85 -4.27 15.93
CA ASP A 212 2.23 -3.47 17.00
C ASP A 212 1.43 -2.25 16.48
N GLU A 213 1.61 -1.87 15.21
CA GLU A 213 0.78 -0.84 14.58
C GLU A 213 -0.66 -1.31 14.36
N VAL A 214 -0.90 -2.62 14.30
CA VAL A 214 -2.27 -3.17 14.28
C VAL A 214 -2.94 -2.88 15.62
N ASP A 215 -2.28 -3.19 16.73
CA ASP A 215 -2.84 -2.95 18.07
C ASP A 215 -3.10 -1.44 18.31
N LYS A 216 -2.19 -0.58 17.83
CA LYS A 216 -2.39 0.88 17.88
C LYS A 216 -3.57 1.37 17.04
N LEU A 217 -3.78 0.77 15.86
CA LEU A 217 -4.93 1.11 15.01
C LEU A 217 -6.23 0.69 15.69
N LEU A 218 -6.30 -0.53 16.22
CA LEU A 218 -7.49 -1.03 16.89
C LEU A 218 -7.82 -0.20 18.15
N ALA A 219 -6.82 0.10 18.98
CA ALA A 219 -7.02 0.92 20.18
C ALA A 219 -7.45 2.36 19.89
N ALA A 220 -6.97 2.98 18.80
CA ALA A 220 -7.40 4.32 18.39
C ALA A 220 -8.67 4.33 17.52
N GLY A 221 -9.05 3.15 17.02
CA GLY A 221 -10.24 2.91 16.21
C GLY A 221 -11.43 2.39 17.01
N GLU A 222 -11.26 2.17 18.30
CA GLU A 222 -12.28 1.61 19.19
C GLU A 222 -13.56 2.46 19.14
N GLY A 223 -14.71 1.80 19.02
CA GLY A 223 -16.03 2.44 18.95
C GLY A 223 -16.43 3.08 17.61
N TRP A 224 -15.53 3.23 16.63
CA TRP A 224 -15.89 3.87 15.35
C TRP A 224 -15.32 3.20 14.10
N LEU A 225 -14.14 2.59 14.17
CA LEU A 225 -13.44 2.07 12.99
C LEU A 225 -14.17 0.86 12.40
N GLY A 226 -14.71 -0.02 13.25
CA GLY A 226 -15.40 -1.25 12.83
C GLY A 226 -16.66 -1.00 12.00
N THR A 227 -17.34 0.13 12.21
CA THR A 227 -18.57 0.52 11.49
C THR A 227 -18.32 1.51 10.36
N HIS A 228 -17.07 1.96 10.18
CA HIS A 228 -16.75 2.98 9.19
C HIS A 228 -16.88 2.43 7.75
N PRO A 229 -17.59 3.09 6.82
CA PRO A 229 -17.79 2.58 5.45
C PRO A 229 -16.46 2.41 4.69
N GLU A 230 -15.49 3.29 4.97
CA GLU A 230 -14.14 3.22 4.42
C GLU A 230 -13.15 2.35 5.22
N LEU A 231 -13.62 1.43 6.08
CA LEU A 231 -12.77 0.58 6.93
C LEU A 231 -11.62 -0.08 6.17
N ALA A 232 -11.91 -0.65 4.99
CA ALA A 232 -10.90 -1.32 4.16
C ALA A 232 -9.82 -0.34 3.68
N LEU A 233 -10.21 0.88 3.26
CA LEU A 233 -9.31 1.92 2.82
C LEU A 233 -8.44 2.44 3.98
N ILE A 234 -9.05 2.72 5.13
CA ILE A 234 -8.39 3.20 6.35
C ILE A 234 -7.33 2.19 6.78
N THR A 235 -7.73 0.93 6.97
CA THR A 235 -6.83 -0.14 7.43
C THR A 235 -5.68 -0.36 6.46
N ARG A 236 -5.96 -0.38 5.15
CA ARG A 236 -4.95 -0.56 4.11
C ARG A 236 -3.94 0.58 4.08
N ARG A 237 -4.38 1.84 4.09
CA ARG A 237 -3.46 3.00 4.05
C ARG A 237 -2.72 3.18 5.37
N TYR A 238 -3.39 3.01 6.50
CA TYR A 238 -2.77 3.12 7.83
C TYR A 238 -1.66 2.08 8.01
N LEU A 239 -1.82 0.85 7.52
CA LEU A 239 -0.80 -0.20 7.64
C LEU A 239 0.19 -0.22 6.45
N ALA A 240 0.35 0.93 5.78
CA ALA A 240 1.25 1.10 4.64
C ALA A 240 1.08 0.04 3.55
N ARG A 241 -0.17 -0.37 3.29
CA ARG A 241 -0.58 -1.38 2.30
C ARG A 241 0.02 -2.77 2.54
N ARG A 242 0.45 -3.09 3.78
CA ARG A 242 0.93 -4.43 4.14
C ARG A 242 -0.23 -5.40 4.33
N TRP A 243 -0.46 -6.22 3.30
CA TRP A 243 -1.58 -7.15 3.23
C TRP A 243 -1.74 -8.07 4.46
N SER A 244 -0.63 -8.60 5.00
CA SER A 244 -0.69 -9.47 6.19
C SER A 244 -1.22 -8.74 7.43
N LEU A 245 -0.82 -7.48 7.65
CA LEU A 245 -1.27 -6.69 8.79
C LEU A 245 -2.71 -6.20 8.58
N THR A 246 -3.04 -5.79 7.35
CA THR A 246 -4.42 -5.42 6.99
C THR A 246 -5.38 -6.55 7.26
N ARG A 247 -5.04 -7.78 6.84
CA ARG A 247 -5.88 -8.96 7.08
C ARG A 247 -6.05 -9.24 8.57
N THR A 248 -4.97 -9.23 9.35
CA THR A 248 -5.05 -9.43 10.80
C THR A 248 -5.90 -8.35 11.50
N ALA A 249 -5.82 -7.09 11.08
CA ALA A 249 -6.65 -6.03 11.63
C ALA A 249 -8.14 -6.24 11.31
N LEU A 250 -8.47 -6.58 10.06
CA LEU A 250 -9.85 -6.85 9.63
C LEU A 250 -10.42 -8.10 10.32
N GLU A 251 -9.66 -9.20 10.40
CA GLU A 251 -10.05 -10.43 11.12
C GLU A 251 -10.39 -10.13 12.59
N ARG A 252 -9.57 -9.32 13.27
CA ARG A 252 -9.83 -8.96 14.68
C ARG A 252 -11.04 -8.04 14.86
N LEU A 253 -11.26 -7.09 13.95
CA LEU A 253 -12.45 -6.24 13.99
C LEU A 253 -13.73 -7.05 13.75
N GLU A 254 -13.68 -8.01 12.82
CA GLU A 254 -14.83 -8.89 12.57
C GLU A 254 -15.09 -9.83 13.76
N LEU A 255 -14.04 -10.39 14.37
CA LEU A 255 -14.19 -11.18 15.60
C LEU A 255 -14.79 -10.35 16.74
N ALA A 256 -14.38 -9.10 16.90
CA ALA A 256 -14.97 -8.20 17.91
C ALA A 256 -16.44 -7.90 17.60
N ARG A 257 -16.79 -7.65 16.33
CA ARG A 257 -18.17 -7.41 15.89
C ARG A 257 -19.08 -8.63 16.12
N LEU A 258 -18.56 -9.83 15.86
CA LEU A 258 -19.28 -11.08 16.11
C LEU A 258 -19.46 -11.32 17.61
N ALA A 259 -18.44 -11.09 18.43
CA ALA A 259 -18.55 -11.18 19.88
C ALA A 259 -19.58 -10.19 20.45
N GLU A 260 -19.60 -8.93 19.98
CA GLU A 260 -20.64 -7.96 20.36
C GLU A 260 -22.05 -8.34 19.87
N ALA A 261 -22.17 -9.11 18.79
CA ALA A 261 -23.47 -9.61 18.32
C ALA A 261 -23.94 -10.80 19.16
N ASP A 262 -23.05 -11.75 19.46
CA ASP A 262 -23.32 -12.91 20.31
C ASP A 262 -23.69 -12.48 21.74
N ASP A 263 -23.00 -11.48 22.31
CA ASP A 263 -23.31 -10.90 23.62
C ASP A 263 -24.69 -10.21 23.62
N ARG A 264 -25.07 -9.52 22.54
CA ARG A 264 -26.42 -8.94 22.37
C ARG A 264 -27.49 -10.02 22.26
N GLU A 265 -27.24 -11.10 21.51
CA GLU A 265 -28.18 -12.23 21.42
C GLU A 265 -28.35 -12.90 22.79
N ALA A 266 -27.29 -13.03 23.60
CA ALA A 266 -27.39 -13.55 24.96
C ALA A 266 -28.19 -12.62 25.90
N GLU A 267 -28.02 -11.30 25.81
CA GLU A 267 -28.79 -10.31 26.59
C GLU A 267 -30.27 -10.21 26.14
N GLU A 268 -30.57 -10.38 24.85
CA GLU A 268 -31.94 -10.40 24.33
C GLU A 268 -32.70 -11.68 24.72
N VAL A 269 -31.99 -12.81 24.88
CA VAL A 269 -32.57 -14.08 25.34
C VAL A 269 -32.83 -14.07 26.86
N ASP A 270 -32.02 -13.37 27.65
CA ASP A 270 -32.20 -13.24 29.12
C ASP A 270 -33.36 -12.31 29.51
N ASN A 271 -33.75 -11.38 28.63
CA ASN A 271 -34.90 -10.49 28.85
C ASN A 271 -36.27 -11.10 28.45
N ALA A 272 -36.31 -12.35 27.99
CA ALA A 272 -37.53 -13.03 27.54
C ALA A 272 -38.14 -13.99 28.60
N VAL A 273 -37.66 -13.98 29.85
CA VAL A 273 -38.21 -14.80 30.93
C VAL A 273 -39.23 -13.97 31.73
N ASP A 274 -40.52 -14.27 31.51
CA ASP A 274 -41.66 -13.72 32.24
C ASP A 274 -41.66 -14.21 33.69
N ASP A 275 -41.52 -13.28 34.62
CA ASP A 275 -41.37 -13.53 36.05
C ASP A 275 -42.74 -13.33 36.75
N THR A 276 -43.61 -14.34 36.70
CA THR A 276 -44.72 -14.47 37.65
C THR A 276 -44.36 -15.48 38.73
N LEU A 277 -43.78 -14.95 39.80
CA LEU A 277 -43.70 -15.56 41.12
C LEU A 277 -45.11 -15.82 41.67
N GLU A 278 -45.31 -16.93 42.37
CA GLU A 278 -45.56 -16.89 43.83
C GLU A 278 -45.12 -18.21 44.51
N PRO A 279 -44.49 -18.14 45.70
CA PRO A 279 -44.04 -19.30 46.47
C PRO A 279 -45.03 -19.64 47.60
N ASN A 280 -45.11 -20.90 48.04
CA ASN A 280 -44.78 -21.25 49.44
C ASN A 280 -44.87 -22.74 49.80
N ASP A 281 -43.90 -23.11 50.63
CA ASP A 281 -43.98 -23.94 51.84
C ASP A 281 -44.27 -25.45 51.82
N THR A 282 -43.22 -26.14 52.25
CA THR A 282 -43.17 -27.08 53.39
C THR A 282 -43.46 -28.57 53.24
N THR A 283 -42.54 -29.28 53.90
CA THR A 283 -42.66 -30.55 54.64
C THR A 283 -42.35 -31.87 53.92
N GLU A 284 -41.22 -32.45 54.34
CA GLU A 284 -40.82 -33.87 54.34
C GLU A 284 -41.92 -34.79 54.97
N PRO A 285 -41.79 -36.14 55.10
CA PRO A 285 -40.59 -37.00 54.89
C PRO A 285 -40.81 -38.44 54.35
N ASN A 286 -39.66 -39.11 54.18
CA ASN A 286 -39.39 -40.54 54.45
C ASN A 286 -39.82 -41.64 53.46
N GLY A 287 -38.86 -42.55 53.21
CA GLY A 287 -39.13 -43.99 53.31
C GLY A 287 -38.92 -44.86 52.06
N ALA A 288 -37.66 -45.23 51.83
CA ALA A 288 -37.15 -46.57 51.54
C ALA A 288 -37.88 -47.56 50.58
N THR A 289 -37.01 -48.20 49.78
CA THR A 289 -36.95 -49.63 49.38
C THR A 289 -37.34 -50.01 47.94
N GLU A 290 -36.30 -50.41 47.20
CA GLU A 290 -36.18 -51.31 46.02
C GLU A 290 -36.98 -52.64 46.14
N PRO A 291 -37.14 -53.51 45.11
CA PRO A 291 -36.18 -53.91 44.03
C PRO A 291 -36.86 -54.04 42.63
N ASP A 292 -36.27 -54.46 41.50
CA ASP A 292 -35.39 -55.61 41.21
C ASP A 292 -34.98 -55.57 39.70
N GLY A 293 -33.84 -56.19 39.35
CA GLY A 293 -33.69 -56.79 38.01
C GLY A 293 -32.64 -56.24 37.01
N THR A 294 -31.35 -56.26 37.36
CA THR A 294 -30.20 -56.44 36.43
C THR A 294 -30.19 -57.84 35.76
N PRO A 295 -29.24 -58.24 34.85
CA PRO A 295 -28.05 -57.59 34.28
C PRO A 295 -27.98 -57.73 32.72
N GLU A 296 -27.02 -57.19 31.95
CA GLU A 296 -25.69 -57.78 31.72
C GLU A 296 -24.78 -56.87 30.88
N SER A 297 -23.53 -56.83 31.32
CA SER A 297 -22.32 -56.42 30.61
C SER A 297 -21.81 -57.52 29.68
N ASN A 298 -21.32 -57.21 28.47
CA ASN A 298 -19.91 -57.42 28.10
C ASN A 298 -19.54 -56.94 26.67
N SER A 299 -18.47 -56.13 26.62
CA SER A 299 -17.31 -56.19 25.70
C SER A 299 -17.48 -56.44 24.17
N GLY A 300 -16.97 -55.50 23.37
CA GLY A 300 -16.52 -55.71 21.98
C GLY A 300 -15.87 -54.45 21.39
N PRO A 301 -14.75 -54.56 20.63
CA PRO A 301 -13.70 -53.53 20.57
C PRO A 301 -13.95 -52.39 19.59
N GLY A 302 -13.29 -51.26 19.88
CA GLY A 302 -13.34 -50.03 19.12
C GLY A 302 -12.95 -50.17 17.65
N GLN A 303 -13.83 -49.66 16.80
CA GLN A 303 -13.54 -49.30 15.43
C GLN A 303 -13.52 -47.77 15.35
N ARG A 304 -12.32 -47.21 15.23
CA ARG A 304 -12.14 -45.80 14.87
C ARG A 304 -12.77 -45.59 13.49
N PRO A 305 -13.68 -44.63 13.29
CA PRO A 305 -13.88 -44.09 11.97
C PRO A 305 -12.66 -43.23 11.64
N ASP A 306 -11.90 -43.62 10.63
CA ASP A 306 -10.90 -42.77 9.98
C ASP A 306 -11.56 -41.44 9.58
N PRO A 307 -11.08 -40.29 10.05
CA PRO A 307 -11.31 -39.04 9.35
C PRO A 307 -10.15 -38.89 8.37
N THR A 308 -10.26 -39.49 7.18
CA THR A 308 -9.64 -38.87 6.00
C THR A 308 -10.41 -37.58 5.71
N VAL A 309 -10.17 -36.57 6.54
CA VAL A 309 -10.34 -35.19 6.12
C VAL A 309 -9.24 -34.97 5.11
N ALA A 310 -9.62 -35.00 3.83
CA ALA A 310 -8.82 -34.39 2.79
C ALA A 310 -8.55 -32.96 3.27
N GLN A 311 -7.32 -32.70 3.74
CA GLN A 311 -6.84 -31.34 3.86
C GLN A 311 -6.91 -30.78 2.44
N GLU A 312 -7.95 -30.00 2.14
CA GLU A 312 -8.01 -29.22 0.92
C GLU A 312 -6.72 -28.39 0.88
N SER A 313 -5.84 -28.77 -0.05
CA SER A 313 -4.58 -28.08 -0.27
C SER A 313 -4.92 -26.64 -0.59
N LYS A 314 -4.46 -25.69 0.23
CA LYS A 314 -4.63 -24.26 -0.02
C LYS A 314 -4.28 -23.97 -1.48
N PRO A 315 -5.16 -23.32 -2.26
CA PRO A 315 -4.88 -23.04 -3.66
C PRO A 315 -3.56 -22.26 -3.78
N VAL A 316 -2.70 -22.71 -4.69
CA VAL A 316 -1.39 -22.11 -4.93
C VAL A 316 -1.58 -20.63 -5.29
N SER A 317 -0.90 -19.74 -4.57
CA SER A 317 -1.06 -18.30 -4.80
C SER A 317 -0.64 -17.92 -6.22
N LEU A 318 -1.32 -16.93 -6.83
CA LEU A 318 -0.99 -16.49 -8.19
C LEU A 318 0.47 -16.04 -8.35
N GLY A 319 1.05 -15.41 -7.33
CA GLY A 319 2.46 -15.01 -7.36
C GLY A 319 3.43 -16.21 -7.44
N VAL A 320 3.04 -17.38 -6.93
CA VAL A 320 3.80 -18.63 -7.10
C VAL A 320 3.67 -19.13 -8.54
N LEU A 321 2.44 -19.23 -9.06
CA LEU A 321 2.18 -19.67 -10.44
C LEU A 321 2.90 -18.79 -11.47
N ARG A 322 2.91 -17.47 -11.25
CA ARG A 322 3.65 -16.52 -12.09
C ARG A 322 5.15 -16.75 -12.06
N ARG A 323 5.72 -16.91 -10.86
CA ARG A 323 7.15 -17.17 -10.73
C ARG A 323 7.55 -18.49 -11.37
N GLU A 324 6.72 -19.53 -11.25
CA GLU A 324 6.93 -20.82 -11.93
C GLU A 324 6.88 -20.67 -13.45
N ALA A 325 5.91 -19.93 -13.99
CA ALA A 325 5.81 -19.65 -15.42
C ALA A 325 7.03 -18.87 -15.95
N ILE A 326 7.52 -17.88 -15.19
CA ILE A 326 8.75 -17.13 -15.52
C ILE A 326 9.96 -18.07 -15.54
N LEU A 327 10.14 -18.90 -14.52
CA LEU A 327 11.26 -19.84 -14.44
C LEU A 327 11.22 -20.87 -15.59
N ALA A 328 10.03 -21.35 -15.96
CA ALA A 328 9.84 -22.23 -17.10
C ALA A 328 10.24 -21.52 -18.42
N ALA A 329 9.82 -20.27 -18.61
CA ALA A 329 10.19 -19.47 -19.79
C ALA A 329 11.70 -19.22 -19.87
N LEU A 330 12.35 -18.92 -18.73
CA LEU A 330 13.81 -18.74 -18.66
C LEU A 330 14.56 -20.05 -18.94
N ALA A 331 14.07 -21.18 -18.45
CA ALA A 331 14.63 -22.50 -18.75
C ALA A 331 14.48 -22.86 -20.24
N GLU A 332 13.35 -22.52 -20.86
CA GLU A 332 13.07 -22.76 -22.29
C GLU A 332 14.03 -22.00 -23.21
N VAL A 333 14.52 -20.82 -22.80
CA VAL A 333 15.52 -20.05 -23.56
C VAL A 333 16.97 -20.36 -23.14
N GLY A 334 17.16 -21.25 -22.15
CA GLY A 334 18.49 -21.61 -21.66
C GLY A 334 19.25 -20.46 -21.01
N ALA A 335 18.57 -19.52 -20.36
CA ALA A 335 19.19 -18.34 -19.78
C ALA A 335 20.12 -18.69 -18.60
N VAL A 336 21.37 -18.22 -18.66
CA VAL A 336 22.40 -18.45 -17.63
C VAL A 336 22.67 -17.18 -16.84
N ARG A 337 22.64 -16.03 -17.51
CA ARG A 337 22.80 -14.68 -16.95
C ARG A 337 21.46 -13.95 -17.08
N VAL A 338 20.83 -13.66 -15.94
CA VAL A 338 19.46 -13.13 -15.89
C VAL A 338 19.41 -11.75 -15.26
N LEU A 339 18.71 -10.82 -15.92
CA LEU A 339 18.29 -9.54 -15.34
C LEU A 339 16.90 -9.70 -14.70
N ASP A 340 16.76 -9.29 -13.45
CA ASP A 340 15.46 -9.11 -12.80
C ASP A 340 15.20 -7.61 -12.68
N LEU A 341 14.47 -7.05 -13.65
CA LEU A 341 14.21 -5.62 -13.78
C LEU A 341 12.91 -5.29 -13.05
N GLY A 342 13.01 -4.52 -11.96
CA GLY A 342 11.92 -4.39 -10.99
C GLY A 342 11.91 -5.52 -9.96
N CYS A 343 13.08 -5.91 -9.45
CA CYS A 343 13.23 -7.13 -8.64
C CYS A 343 12.51 -7.10 -7.27
N GLY A 344 12.04 -5.92 -6.84
CA GLY A 344 11.30 -5.74 -5.60
C GLY A 344 12.08 -6.25 -4.38
N GLN A 345 11.45 -7.15 -3.61
CA GLN A 345 12.06 -7.77 -2.43
C GLN A 345 12.86 -9.04 -2.75
N GLY A 346 13.15 -9.31 -4.03
CA GLY A 346 14.03 -10.38 -4.47
C GLY A 346 13.41 -11.78 -4.49
N GLU A 347 12.09 -11.90 -4.64
CA GLU A 347 11.39 -13.20 -4.73
C GLU A 347 11.89 -14.04 -5.92
N LEU A 348 12.02 -13.42 -7.10
CA LEU A 348 12.53 -14.11 -8.29
C LEU A 348 14.03 -14.35 -8.19
N VAL A 349 14.81 -13.37 -7.72
CA VAL A 349 16.25 -13.53 -7.43
C VAL A 349 16.51 -14.73 -6.52
N GLU A 350 15.73 -14.91 -5.45
CA GLU A 350 15.86 -16.04 -4.53
C GLU A 350 15.62 -17.38 -5.25
N ALA A 351 14.61 -17.44 -6.13
CA ALA A 351 14.32 -18.66 -6.88
C ALA A 351 15.39 -18.95 -7.94
N LEU A 352 15.89 -17.94 -8.64
CA LEU A 352 16.98 -18.07 -9.62
C LEU A 352 18.27 -18.59 -8.97
N LEU A 353 18.59 -18.16 -7.75
CA LEU A 353 19.77 -18.63 -7.03
C LEU A 353 19.71 -20.11 -6.65
N LYS A 354 18.51 -20.70 -6.59
CA LYS A 354 18.30 -22.15 -6.34
C LYS A 354 18.56 -22.98 -7.59
N ASP A 355 18.46 -22.39 -8.79
CA ASP A 355 18.81 -23.07 -10.03
C ASP A 355 20.33 -23.00 -10.27
N ILE A 356 21.00 -24.14 -10.32
CA ILE A 356 22.45 -24.22 -10.53
C ILE A 356 22.89 -23.76 -11.93
N ARG A 357 21.98 -23.77 -12.90
CA ARG A 357 22.26 -23.34 -14.28
C ARG A 357 22.42 -21.83 -14.41
N VAL A 358 21.82 -21.06 -13.50
CA VAL A 358 21.89 -19.59 -13.50
C VAL A 358 23.19 -19.17 -12.81
N THR A 359 24.19 -18.70 -13.55
CA THR A 359 25.48 -18.33 -12.97
C THR A 359 25.57 -16.86 -12.58
N GLU A 360 24.68 -16.01 -13.07
CA GLU A 360 24.66 -14.59 -12.73
C GLU A 360 23.23 -14.03 -12.71
N VAL A 361 22.90 -13.29 -11.66
CA VAL A 361 21.64 -12.57 -11.49
C VAL A 361 21.93 -11.12 -11.14
N LEU A 362 21.40 -10.19 -11.93
CA LEU A 362 21.40 -8.76 -11.60
C LEU A 362 19.96 -8.32 -11.31
N GLY A 363 19.68 -8.09 -10.02
CA GLY A 363 18.42 -7.48 -9.58
C GLY A 363 18.51 -5.96 -9.64
N VAL A 364 17.58 -5.34 -10.34
CA VAL A 364 17.50 -3.89 -10.50
C VAL A 364 16.16 -3.41 -9.95
N ASP A 365 16.18 -2.38 -9.09
CA ASP A 365 14.93 -1.75 -8.64
C ASP A 365 15.16 -0.25 -8.42
N VAL A 366 14.13 0.57 -8.66
CA VAL A 366 14.17 2.00 -8.39
C VAL A 366 14.15 2.29 -6.88
N SER A 367 13.57 1.37 -6.10
CA SER A 367 13.39 1.45 -4.66
C SER A 367 14.59 0.87 -3.92
N SER A 368 15.46 1.75 -3.41
CA SER A 368 16.55 1.36 -2.49
C SER A 368 16.03 0.63 -1.24
N ARG A 369 14.79 0.90 -0.82
CA ARG A 369 14.12 0.18 0.27
C ARG A 369 13.84 -1.28 -0.10
N ALA A 370 13.37 -1.53 -1.32
CA ALA A 370 13.11 -2.88 -1.81
C ALA A 370 14.41 -3.67 -1.94
N LEU A 371 15.47 -3.06 -2.50
CA LEU A 371 16.81 -3.66 -2.58
C LEU A 371 17.39 -3.98 -1.20
N THR A 372 17.22 -3.10 -0.20
CA THR A 372 17.65 -3.36 1.18
C THR A 372 16.87 -4.53 1.80
N ALA A 373 15.58 -4.65 1.51
CA ALA A 373 14.76 -5.77 1.96
C ALA A 373 15.18 -7.07 1.27
N ALA A 374 15.43 -7.04 -0.05
CA ALA A 374 15.94 -8.16 -0.83
C ALA A 374 17.29 -8.64 -0.30
N ALA A 375 18.25 -7.74 -0.08
CA ALA A 375 19.57 -8.07 0.47
C ALA A 375 19.47 -8.81 1.81
N ARG A 376 18.57 -8.33 2.70
CA ARG A 376 18.33 -8.96 4.01
C ARG A 376 17.63 -10.32 3.88
N LYS A 377 16.62 -10.41 3.01
CA LYS A 377 15.86 -11.64 2.77
C LYS A 377 16.76 -12.74 2.21
N LEU A 378 17.56 -12.39 1.20
CA LEU A 378 18.56 -13.26 0.58
C LEU A 378 19.71 -13.59 1.54
N ARG A 379 19.90 -12.79 2.60
CA ARG A 379 21.01 -12.90 3.56
C ARG A 379 22.37 -12.79 2.87
N LEU A 380 22.54 -11.79 2.00
CA LEU A 380 23.77 -11.60 1.21
C LEU A 380 25.04 -11.61 2.08
N ASP A 381 24.99 -10.98 3.26
CA ASP A 381 26.12 -10.93 4.22
C ASP A 381 26.49 -12.30 4.82
N ARG A 382 25.63 -13.31 4.68
CA ARG A 382 25.82 -14.67 5.18
C ARG A 382 25.95 -15.71 4.07
N MET A 383 25.92 -15.28 2.80
CA MET A 383 26.10 -16.19 1.67
C MET A 383 27.55 -16.69 1.61
N SER A 384 27.72 -17.92 1.11
CA SER A 384 29.06 -18.36 0.68
C SER A 384 29.58 -17.47 -0.44
N GLU A 385 30.91 -17.31 -0.56
CA GLU A 385 31.53 -16.52 -1.64
C GLU A 385 31.02 -16.95 -3.02
N ARG A 386 30.84 -18.25 -3.23
CA ARG A 386 30.29 -18.82 -4.48
C ARG A 386 28.86 -18.38 -4.78
N GLN A 387 28.00 -18.23 -3.77
CA GLN A 387 26.64 -17.74 -3.96
C GLN A 387 26.60 -16.21 -4.07
N ALA A 388 27.40 -15.50 -3.27
CA ALA A 388 27.49 -14.05 -3.31
C ALA A 388 27.98 -13.55 -4.67
N ALA A 389 28.94 -14.25 -5.30
CA ALA A 389 29.43 -13.91 -6.64
C ALA A 389 28.38 -14.03 -7.75
N ARG A 390 27.31 -14.81 -7.53
CA ARG A 390 26.23 -15.02 -8.52
C ARG A 390 25.17 -13.93 -8.50
N VAL A 391 25.12 -13.06 -7.49
CA VAL A 391 24.03 -12.09 -7.34
C VAL A 391 24.56 -10.69 -7.09
N ARG A 392 24.00 -9.73 -7.82
CA ARG A 392 24.20 -8.30 -7.57
C ARG A 392 22.85 -7.62 -7.53
N LEU A 393 22.71 -6.70 -6.58
CA LEU A 393 21.54 -5.83 -6.46
C LEU A 393 21.99 -4.40 -6.73
N VAL A 394 21.36 -3.73 -7.68
CA VAL A 394 21.70 -2.36 -8.07
C VAL A 394 20.45 -1.49 -8.11
N GLN A 395 20.60 -0.23 -7.70
CA GLN A 395 19.55 0.76 -7.90
C GLN A 395 19.61 1.27 -9.34
N GLY A 396 18.46 1.27 -10.00
CA GLY A 396 18.32 1.73 -11.37
C GLY A 396 16.86 2.04 -11.69
N ALA A 397 16.63 3.01 -12.56
CA ALA A 397 15.32 3.28 -13.12
C ALA A 397 15.32 2.81 -14.58
N LEU A 398 14.28 2.07 -14.97
CA LEU A 398 14.13 1.52 -16.33
C LEU A 398 13.75 2.57 -17.38
N THR A 399 13.90 3.85 -17.05
CA THR A 399 13.69 5.00 -17.95
C THR A 399 14.99 5.63 -18.42
N TYR A 400 16.15 5.12 -17.98
CA TYR A 400 17.47 5.57 -18.40
C TYR A 400 18.30 4.38 -18.86
N THR A 401 19.13 4.59 -19.89
CA THR A 401 20.07 3.58 -20.36
C THR A 401 21.15 3.32 -19.31
N ASP A 402 21.48 2.05 -19.10
CA ASP A 402 22.50 1.63 -18.15
C ASP A 402 23.34 0.52 -18.80
N ASP A 403 24.63 0.79 -19.03
CA ASP A 403 25.55 -0.15 -19.66
C ASP A 403 25.71 -1.45 -18.87
N ARG A 404 25.42 -1.44 -17.56
CA ARG A 404 25.45 -2.63 -16.72
C ARG A 404 24.38 -3.66 -17.10
N LEU A 405 23.37 -3.29 -17.90
CA LEU A 405 22.31 -4.18 -18.35
C LEU A 405 22.64 -4.93 -19.64
N LYS A 406 23.77 -4.63 -20.29
CA LYS A 406 24.17 -5.27 -21.54
C LYS A 406 24.78 -6.66 -21.32
N GLY A 407 24.59 -7.55 -22.29
CA GLY A 407 25.26 -8.85 -22.34
C GLY A 407 24.63 -9.95 -21.48
N TYR A 408 23.41 -9.75 -20.97
CA TYR A 408 22.63 -10.78 -20.29
C TYR A 408 21.83 -11.62 -21.29
N ASP A 409 21.61 -12.90 -20.96
CA ASP A 409 20.91 -13.85 -21.83
C ASP A 409 19.41 -13.57 -21.82
N ALA A 410 18.86 -13.22 -20.66
CA ALA A 410 17.46 -12.88 -20.50
C ALA A 410 17.23 -11.72 -19.54
N ALA A 411 16.15 -10.97 -19.77
CA ALA A 411 15.60 -10.03 -18.81
C ALA A 411 14.17 -10.40 -18.42
N VAL A 412 13.80 -10.13 -17.17
CA VAL A 412 12.44 -10.31 -16.66
C VAL A 412 11.89 -8.98 -16.18
N LEU A 413 10.68 -8.66 -16.62
CA LEU A 413 9.82 -7.59 -16.09
C LEU A 413 8.56 -8.25 -15.52
N SER A 414 8.60 -8.60 -14.23
CA SER A 414 7.50 -9.29 -13.57
C SER A 414 6.62 -8.29 -12.81
N GLU A 415 5.50 -7.89 -13.40
CA GLU A 415 4.59 -6.87 -12.84
C GLU A 415 5.29 -5.52 -12.65
N VAL A 416 5.69 -4.90 -13.76
CA VAL A 416 6.51 -3.69 -13.77
C VAL A 416 5.92 -2.64 -14.69
N ILE A 417 5.48 -3.06 -15.88
CA ILE A 417 5.02 -2.15 -16.92
C ILE A 417 3.76 -1.40 -16.47
N GLU A 418 2.88 -2.06 -15.73
CA GLU A 418 1.62 -1.52 -15.20
C GLU A 418 1.84 -0.46 -14.12
N HIS A 419 3.02 -0.39 -13.51
CA HIS A 419 3.36 0.63 -12.52
C HIS A 419 3.96 1.90 -13.14
N LEU A 420 4.21 1.90 -14.46
CA LEU A 420 4.72 3.05 -15.18
C LEU A 420 3.59 3.91 -15.74
N ASP A 421 3.80 5.23 -15.72
CA ASP A 421 2.93 6.14 -16.46
C ASP A 421 3.10 5.86 -17.95
N LEU A 422 2.00 5.73 -18.71
CA LEU A 422 2.02 5.42 -20.14
C LEU A 422 3.01 6.27 -20.97
N PRO A 423 3.17 7.59 -20.73
CA PRO A 423 4.18 8.39 -21.45
C PRO A 423 5.64 7.96 -21.24
N ARG A 424 5.94 7.19 -20.19
CA ARG A 424 7.28 6.67 -19.88
C ARG A 424 7.53 5.27 -20.43
N LEU A 425 6.49 4.58 -20.88
CA LEU A 425 6.60 3.24 -21.44
C LEU A 425 7.54 3.19 -22.66
N PRO A 426 7.52 4.13 -23.61
CA PRO A 426 8.49 4.14 -24.72
C PRO A 426 9.95 4.21 -24.28
N ALA A 427 10.24 4.88 -23.15
CA ALA A 427 11.60 4.91 -22.60
C ALA A 427 12.01 3.54 -22.07
N LEU A 428 11.12 2.82 -21.38
CA LEU A 428 11.39 1.44 -20.95
C LEU A 428 11.59 0.51 -22.13
N GLU A 429 10.76 0.63 -23.17
CA GLU A 429 10.86 -0.16 -24.39
C GLU A 429 12.26 -0.01 -25.00
N TYR A 430 12.73 1.23 -25.16
CA TYR A 430 14.07 1.49 -25.68
C TYR A 430 15.18 0.98 -24.75
N VAL A 431 15.08 1.20 -23.44
CA VAL A 431 16.10 0.77 -22.47
C VAL A 431 16.26 -0.76 -22.48
N VAL A 432 15.16 -1.49 -22.47
CA VAL A 432 15.16 -2.96 -22.40
C VAL A 432 15.45 -3.60 -23.75
N PHE A 433 14.67 -3.28 -24.77
CA PHE A 433 14.71 -3.96 -26.07
C PHE A 433 15.73 -3.36 -27.03
N GLY A 434 16.00 -2.06 -26.93
CA GLY A 434 16.98 -1.36 -27.77
C GLY A 434 18.40 -1.38 -27.21
N SER A 435 18.58 -0.90 -25.98
CA SER A 435 19.90 -0.67 -25.37
C SER A 435 20.46 -1.89 -24.64
N ALA A 436 19.70 -2.49 -23.72
CA ALA A 436 20.14 -3.69 -23.00
C ALA A 436 20.15 -4.93 -23.91
N ARG A 437 19.10 -5.05 -24.74
CA ARG A 437 18.95 -5.99 -25.86
C ARG A 437 19.34 -7.44 -25.53
N PRO A 438 18.79 -8.04 -24.45
CA PRO A 438 19.09 -9.42 -24.07
C PRO A 438 18.60 -10.44 -25.12
N GLY A 439 19.09 -11.66 -25.06
CA GLY A 439 18.66 -12.74 -25.97
C GLY A 439 17.15 -13.06 -25.86
N ALA A 440 16.60 -12.95 -24.65
CA ALA A 440 15.17 -13.09 -24.38
C ALA A 440 14.66 -12.02 -23.39
N VAL A 441 13.36 -11.70 -23.47
CA VAL A 441 12.69 -10.87 -22.47
C VAL A 441 11.40 -11.55 -22.05
N VAL A 442 11.17 -11.70 -20.74
CA VAL A 442 9.92 -12.19 -20.17
C VAL A 442 9.20 -11.00 -19.54
N VAL A 443 7.99 -10.71 -20.00
CA VAL A 443 7.16 -9.64 -19.43
C VAL A 443 5.89 -10.26 -18.88
N THR A 444 5.53 -9.96 -17.64
CA THR A 444 4.22 -10.31 -17.09
C THR A 444 3.45 -9.07 -16.67
N THR A 445 2.14 -9.10 -16.90
CA THR A 445 1.20 -8.04 -16.51
C THR A 445 -0.14 -8.66 -16.13
N PRO A 446 -0.95 -8.01 -15.27
CA PRO A 446 -2.34 -8.37 -15.05
C PRO A 446 -3.17 -8.40 -16.34
N ASN A 447 -4.23 -9.20 -16.33
CA ASN A 447 -5.28 -9.18 -17.34
C ASN A 447 -6.52 -8.49 -16.78
N VAL A 448 -6.85 -7.30 -17.28
CA VAL A 448 -8.03 -6.54 -16.80
C VAL A 448 -9.35 -7.27 -17.08
N GLU A 449 -9.41 -8.10 -18.13
CA GLU A 449 -10.61 -8.87 -18.47
C GLU A 449 -10.95 -9.87 -17.35
N TYR A 450 -9.94 -10.38 -16.64
CA TYR A 450 -10.15 -11.32 -15.54
C TYR A 450 -10.73 -10.64 -14.28
N ASN A 451 -10.73 -9.31 -14.19
CA ASN A 451 -11.13 -8.63 -12.96
C ASN A 451 -12.58 -8.91 -12.54
N VAL A 452 -13.46 -9.23 -13.51
CA VAL A 452 -14.85 -9.63 -13.24
C VAL A 452 -14.99 -10.94 -12.46
N ARG A 453 -13.93 -11.77 -12.41
CA ARG A 453 -13.91 -13.04 -11.67
C ARG A 453 -13.45 -12.87 -10.22
N TRP A 454 -13.03 -11.67 -9.83
CA TRP A 454 -12.77 -11.35 -8.43
C TRP A 454 -14.06 -10.80 -7.80
N GLU A 455 -14.67 -11.58 -6.90
CA GLU A 455 -15.92 -11.24 -6.20
C GLU A 455 -15.89 -9.91 -5.43
N THR A 456 -14.69 -9.37 -5.19
CA THR A 456 -14.43 -8.15 -4.40
C THR A 456 -13.96 -6.95 -5.24
N LEU A 457 -13.91 -7.06 -6.57
CA LEU A 457 -13.51 -5.97 -7.48
C LEU A 457 -14.72 -5.46 -8.29
N PRO A 458 -15.12 -4.19 -8.14
CA PRO A 458 -16.11 -3.58 -9.03
C PRO A 458 -15.63 -3.63 -10.49
N ALA A 459 -16.50 -3.97 -11.43
CA ALA A 459 -16.18 -4.02 -12.85
C ALA A 459 -15.53 -2.70 -13.34
N GLY A 460 -14.45 -2.80 -14.11
CA GLY A 460 -13.73 -1.65 -14.69
C GLY A 460 -12.63 -1.02 -13.81
N HIS A 461 -12.32 -1.58 -12.64
CA HIS A 461 -11.23 -1.10 -11.78
C HIS A 461 -9.97 -1.96 -11.91
N VAL A 462 -8.79 -1.33 -11.78
CA VAL A 462 -7.50 -2.03 -11.71
C VAL A 462 -7.41 -2.89 -10.45
N ARG A 463 -6.87 -4.09 -10.60
CA ARG A 463 -6.67 -5.11 -9.55
C ARG A 463 -5.82 -4.60 -8.40
N HIS A 464 -4.85 -3.73 -8.66
CA HIS A 464 -4.05 -3.09 -7.61
C HIS A 464 -4.01 -1.57 -7.79
N SER A 465 -4.22 -0.84 -6.70
CA SER A 465 -4.36 0.64 -6.73
C SER A 465 -3.08 1.40 -7.09
N ASP A 466 -1.96 0.72 -7.20
CA ASP A 466 -0.65 1.22 -7.62
C ASP A 466 -0.37 0.91 -9.09
N HIS A 467 -1.31 0.28 -9.80
CA HIS A 467 -1.30 0.20 -11.26
C HIS A 467 -1.75 1.53 -11.86
N ARG A 468 -1.02 1.99 -12.87
CA ARG A 468 -1.35 3.13 -13.73
C ARG A 468 -2.29 2.74 -14.86
N PHE A 469 -2.22 1.49 -15.30
CA PHE A 469 -3.10 0.90 -16.30
C PHE A 469 -3.13 -0.63 -16.12
N GLU A 470 -4.14 -1.29 -16.67
CA GLU A 470 -4.15 -2.75 -16.87
C GLU A 470 -4.67 -3.02 -18.28
N TRP A 471 -3.95 -3.85 -19.03
CA TRP A 471 -4.32 -4.16 -20.40
C TRP A 471 -5.22 -5.40 -20.49
N THR A 472 -6.10 -5.36 -21.48
CA THR A 472 -6.78 -6.55 -22.03
C THR A 472 -5.76 -7.46 -22.74
N ARG A 473 -6.16 -8.69 -23.08
CA ARG A 473 -5.36 -9.59 -23.92
C ARG A 473 -5.04 -9.00 -25.28
N ALA A 474 -5.99 -8.29 -25.87
CA ALA A 474 -5.81 -7.66 -27.18
C ALA A 474 -4.78 -6.51 -27.12
N GLU A 475 -4.88 -5.63 -26.12
CA GLU A 475 -3.94 -4.52 -25.95
C GLU A 475 -2.51 -5.02 -25.64
N PHE A 476 -2.38 -6.02 -24.76
CA PHE A 476 -1.09 -6.59 -24.43
C PHE A 476 -0.44 -7.30 -25.62
N LEU A 477 -1.23 -8.05 -26.41
CA LEU A 477 -0.75 -8.69 -27.63
C LEU A 477 -0.29 -7.66 -28.66
N ALA A 478 -1.12 -6.63 -28.92
CA ALA A 478 -0.79 -5.58 -29.88
C ALA A 478 0.48 -4.81 -29.49
N TRP A 479 0.63 -4.49 -28.20
CA TRP A 479 1.87 -3.90 -27.68
C TRP A 479 3.06 -4.83 -27.89
N ALA A 480 2.92 -6.10 -27.53
CA ALA A 480 4.01 -7.07 -27.63
C ALA A 480 4.45 -7.32 -29.09
N GLU A 481 3.51 -7.42 -30.03
CA GLU A 481 3.80 -7.58 -31.46
C GLU A 481 4.50 -6.35 -32.03
N ARG A 482 4.09 -5.13 -31.63
CA ARG A 482 4.78 -3.90 -32.03
C ARG A 482 6.22 -3.89 -31.53
N ILE A 483 6.45 -4.19 -30.25
CA ILE A 483 7.82 -4.26 -29.68
C ILE A 483 8.67 -5.30 -30.39
N ALA A 484 8.10 -6.46 -30.68
CA ALA A 484 8.75 -7.52 -31.42
C ALA A 484 9.22 -7.02 -32.80
N ALA A 485 8.33 -6.34 -33.54
CA ALA A 485 8.65 -5.76 -34.84
C ALA A 485 9.70 -4.64 -34.76
N ASP A 486 9.53 -3.67 -33.85
CA ASP A 486 10.36 -2.48 -33.74
C ASP A 486 11.82 -2.82 -33.34
N TYR A 487 12.01 -3.85 -32.51
CA TYR A 487 13.32 -4.17 -31.92
C TYR A 487 13.93 -5.51 -32.40
N GLY A 488 13.29 -6.21 -33.32
CA GLY A 488 13.82 -7.45 -33.90
C GLY A 488 13.72 -8.67 -32.98
N TYR A 489 12.59 -8.82 -32.30
CA TYR A 489 12.24 -10.00 -31.52
C TYR A 489 11.08 -10.76 -32.18
N SER A 490 10.96 -12.04 -31.88
CA SER A 490 9.72 -12.80 -31.98
C SER A 490 9.04 -12.80 -30.61
N VAL A 491 7.71 -12.92 -30.55
CA VAL A 491 6.98 -12.97 -29.27
C VAL A 491 5.97 -14.10 -29.23
N THR A 492 5.82 -14.72 -28.06
CA THR A 492 4.74 -15.68 -27.75
C THR A 492 4.06 -15.25 -26.47
N VAL A 493 2.73 -15.08 -26.51
CA VAL A 493 1.92 -14.74 -25.34
C VAL A 493 1.30 -15.99 -24.73
N ARG A 494 1.30 -16.10 -23.39
CA ARG A 494 0.82 -17.25 -22.63
C ARG A 494 -0.05 -16.80 -21.45
N PRO A 495 -1.13 -17.53 -21.13
CA PRO A 495 -1.88 -17.31 -19.90
C PRO A 495 -1.12 -17.83 -18.67
N VAL A 496 -1.27 -17.17 -17.53
CA VAL A 496 -0.68 -17.57 -16.24
C VAL A 496 -1.75 -17.53 -15.14
N GLY A 497 -1.99 -18.70 -14.54
CA GLY A 497 -3.02 -18.88 -13.50
C GLY A 497 -4.23 -19.68 -14.01
N PRO A 498 -5.30 -19.77 -13.20
CA PRO A 498 -6.55 -20.42 -13.60
C PRO A 498 -7.08 -19.83 -14.90
N LEU A 499 -7.42 -20.70 -15.86
CA LEU A 499 -7.94 -20.29 -17.16
C LEU A 499 -9.46 -20.23 -17.10
N ASP A 500 -10.01 -19.08 -17.44
CA ASP A 500 -11.44 -18.88 -17.72
C ASP A 500 -11.67 -18.84 -19.22
N GLU A 501 -12.72 -19.51 -19.70
CA GLU A 501 -13.05 -19.59 -21.13
C GLU A 501 -13.38 -18.23 -21.75
N GLN A 502 -13.99 -17.32 -20.98
CA GLN A 502 -14.45 -16.02 -21.47
C GLN A 502 -13.35 -14.97 -21.33
N VAL A 503 -12.74 -14.90 -20.14
CA VAL A 503 -11.85 -13.80 -19.77
C VAL A 503 -10.36 -14.16 -19.71
N GLY A 504 -10.00 -15.43 -19.95
CA GLY A 504 -8.62 -15.88 -19.94
C GLY A 504 -8.08 -16.09 -18.52
N ALA A 505 -6.77 -15.90 -18.33
CA ALA A 505 -6.12 -16.07 -17.03
C ALA A 505 -5.84 -14.71 -16.35
N PRO A 506 -5.65 -14.65 -15.02
CA PRO A 506 -5.46 -13.40 -14.28
C PRO A 506 -4.13 -12.68 -14.55
N THR A 507 -3.14 -13.38 -15.09
CA THR A 507 -1.85 -12.82 -15.51
C THR A 507 -1.56 -13.25 -16.94
N GLN A 508 -0.95 -12.34 -17.69
CA GLN A 508 -0.49 -12.54 -19.05
C GLN A 508 1.04 -12.56 -19.04
N LEU A 509 1.65 -13.44 -19.84
CA LEU A 509 3.09 -13.52 -20.00
C LEU A 509 3.45 -13.40 -21.48
N ALA A 510 4.30 -12.45 -21.84
CA ALA A 510 4.93 -12.37 -23.17
C ALA A 510 6.38 -12.82 -23.06
N LEU A 511 6.75 -13.82 -23.86
CA LEU A 511 8.11 -14.28 -24.03
C LEU A 511 8.64 -13.79 -25.37
N PHE A 512 9.55 -12.83 -25.32
CA PHE A 512 10.27 -12.31 -26.46
C PHE A 512 11.57 -13.09 -26.66
N ARG A 513 11.90 -13.41 -27.91
CA ARG A 513 13.19 -14.00 -28.30
C ARG A 513 13.79 -13.21 -29.42
N ARG A 514 15.04 -12.81 -29.28
CA ARG A 514 15.75 -12.06 -30.31
C ARG A 514 15.78 -12.90 -31.58
N THR A 515 15.29 -12.34 -32.67
CA THR A 515 15.39 -12.99 -33.98
C THR A 515 16.86 -12.94 -34.36
N SER A 516 17.48 -14.09 -34.61
CA SER A 516 18.83 -14.13 -35.16
C SER A 516 18.81 -13.40 -36.50
N GLU A 517 19.69 -12.42 -36.69
CA GLU A 517 20.13 -12.08 -38.05
C GLU A 517 20.75 -13.36 -38.60
N ALA A 518 20.00 -14.09 -39.41
CA ALA A 518 20.60 -15.07 -40.29
C ALA A 518 21.67 -14.31 -41.08
N GLY A 519 22.92 -14.76 -40.94
CA GLY A 519 24.07 -14.11 -41.53
C GLY A 519 23.79 -13.71 -42.97
N SER A 520 24.10 -12.45 -43.28
CA SER A 520 24.27 -11.91 -44.63
C SER A 520 25.47 -12.57 -45.33
N GLU A 521 25.49 -13.90 -45.42
CA GLU A 521 26.41 -14.71 -46.22
C GLU A 521 25.68 -15.95 -46.76
N ALA A 522 24.62 -15.74 -47.53
CA ALA A 522 24.10 -16.73 -48.47
C ALA A 522 23.17 -16.05 -49.47
N GLY A 523 23.71 -15.53 -50.57
CA GLY A 523 22.86 -14.94 -51.62
C GLY A 523 23.56 -14.04 -52.64
N SER A 524 24.76 -14.39 -53.11
CA SER A 524 25.28 -13.80 -54.36
C SER A 524 25.90 -14.90 -55.23
N THR A 525 25.02 -15.74 -55.76
CA THR A 525 25.25 -16.47 -57.02
C THR A 525 23.88 -16.81 -57.61
N ALA A 526 23.31 -15.87 -58.35
CA ALA A 526 22.44 -16.17 -59.48
C ALA A 526 22.38 -14.92 -60.37
N ALA A 527 22.96 -15.06 -61.55
CA ALA A 527 23.06 -14.05 -62.58
C ALA A 527 21.68 -13.59 -63.07
N ALA A 528 21.53 -12.27 -63.25
CA ALA A 528 20.58 -11.70 -64.17
C ALA A 528 21.34 -10.75 -65.11
N THR A 529 21.65 -11.30 -66.27
CA THR A 529 22.13 -10.61 -67.47
C THR A 529 21.15 -9.49 -67.85
N ALA A 530 21.56 -8.24 -67.73
CA ALA A 530 20.89 -7.11 -68.36
C ALA A 530 21.94 -6.16 -68.93
N THR A 531 22.01 -6.20 -70.25
CA THR A 531 22.82 -5.39 -71.15
C THR A 531 22.58 -3.90 -70.91
N ALA A 532 23.59 -3.17 -70.44
CA ALA A 532 23.60 -1.70 -70.44
C ALA A 532 24.65 -1.21 -71.43
N THR A 533 24.14 -0.80 -72.60
CA THR A 533 24.86 -0.08 -73.63
C THR A 533 25.46 1.21 -73.07
N THR A 534 26.77 1.33 -73.18
CA THR A 534 27.58 2.54 -73.00
C THR A 534 27.06 3.71 -73.84
N VAL A 535 26.79 4.84 -73.21
CA VAL A 535 26.86 6.16 -73.85
C VAL A 535 27.86 6.99 -73.06
N THR A 536 29.00 7.21 -73.69
CA THR A 536 30.11 8.06 -73.27
C THR A 536 29.71 9.53 -73.33
N THR A 537 30.14 10.25 -72.31
CA THR A 537 30.12 11.71 -72.21
C THR A 537 31.17 12.30 -73.15
N GLU A 538 30.78 13.21 -74.03
CA GLU A 538 31.67 14.23 -74.56
C GLU A 538 30.97 15.58 -74.50
N GLY A 539 31.56 16.50 -73.76
CA GLY A 539 31.24 17.92 -73.86
C GLY A 539 31.95 18.53 -75.06
N SER A 540 31.27 19.43 -75.76
CA SER A 540 31.93 20.50 -76.51
C SER A 540 31.00 21.71 -76.59
N ALA A 541 31.60 22.86 -76.31
CA ALA A 541 31.05 24.19 -76.40
C ALA A 541 30.60 24.57 -77.82
N ALA A 542 29.64 25.49 -77.93
CA ALA A 542 29.79 26.82 -78.55
C ALA A 542 28.49 27.31 -79.21
N ARG A 543 28.09 28.51 -78.77
CA ARG A 543 27.17 29.50 -79.36
C ARG A 543 25.67 29.24 -79.30
#